data_AF-A0A534BYL5-F1
#
_entry.id   AF-A0A534BYL5-F1
#
_cell.length_a   1.000
_cell.length_b   1.000
_cell.length_c   1.000
_cell.angle_alpha   90.00
_cell.angle_beta   90.00
_cell.angle_gamma   90.00
#
_symmetry.space_group_name_H-M   'P 1'
#
loop_
_entity.id
_entity.type
_entity.pdbx_description
1 polymer ?
#
loop_
_entity_poly.entity_id
_entity_poly.type
_entity_poly.pdbx_seq_one_letter_code
_entity_poly.pdbx_strand_id
1 'polypeptide(L)'
;MAAHPQVQPAARADFDRAVNQMRAGNALEAELGFKQLALQYPQFAAPLVNLAILQRKAAHLDQAEETLQSAVAHEPGSAVAWSELGATQRMRGEFKDAATSYERAIAADAHYAPAWRNLGVLSDLYLADPGRALTAFEQYQQLTGEDKPVSGWIAELRQRLGVPPLKRPAPAAPANGNPGEAAPTAAPGAPASEPRAAPEPQSQPAPSDNVASGAGGGSASRAGG
;
A
#
# COMPACT_ATOMS: atom_id res chain seq x y z
N MET A 1 5.24 -21.58 28.48
CA MET A 1 5.16 -21.53 27.00
C MET A 1 3.76 -21.08 26.66
N ALA A 2 3.57 -19.85 26.15
CA ALA A 2 2.25 -19.41 25.73
C ALA A 2 1.85 -20.22 24.49
N ALA A 3 0.70 -20.89 24.54
CA ALA A 3 0.16 -21.60 23.39
C ALA A 3 -0.07 -20.59 22.26
N HIS A 4 0.53 -20.82 21.09
CA HIS A 4 0.16 -20.05 19.90
C HIS A 4 -1.33 -20.31 19.65
N PRO A 5 -2.18 -19.27 19.59
CA PRO A 5 -3.60 -19.45 19.39
C PRO A 5 -3.80 -20.19 18.07
N GLN A 6 -4.31 -21.42 18.13
CA GLN A 6 -4.53 -22.20 16.93
C GLN A 6 -5.72 -21.62 16.18
N VAL A 7 -5.48 -21.26 14.92
CA VAL A 7 -6.55 -20.82 14.01
C VAL A 7 -7.43 -22.02 13.72
N GLN A 8 -8.71 -21.95 14.10
CA GLN A 8 -9.64 -23.02 13.80
C GLN A 8 -9.85 -23.16 12.28
N PRO A 9 -9.99 -24.37 11.72
CA PRO A 9 -10.22 -24.55 10.28
C PRO A 9 -11.41 -23.75 9.74
N ALA A 10 -12.48 -23.62 10.54
CA ALA A 10 -13.64 -22.79 10.21
C ALA A 10 -13.26 -21.30 10.07
N ALA A 11 -12.45 -20.77 11.00
CA ALA A 11 -11.96 -19.39 10.94
C ALA A 11 -11.16 -19.12 9.66
N ARG A 12 -10.33 -20.10 9.25
CA ARG A 12 -9.55 -20.00 8.02
C ARG A 12 -10.46 -19.97 6.78
N ALA A 13 -11.42 -20.89 6.70
CA ALA A 13 -12.38 -20.94 5.59
C ALA A 13 -13.23 -19.67 5.49
N ASP A 14 -13.67 -19.14 6.63
CA ASP A 14 -14.43 -17.88 6.70
C ASP A 14 -13.59 -16.68 6.25
N PHE A 15 -12.31 -16.63 6.64
CA PHE A 15 -11.38 -15.61 6.18
C PHE A 15 -11.12 -15.69 4.67
N ASP A 16 -10.85 -16.89 4.15
CA ASP A 16 -10.62 -17.10 2.71
C ASP A 16 -11.88 -16.71 1.90
N ARG A 17 -13.08 -16.99 2.42
CA ARG A 17 -14.34 -16.53 1.82
C ARG A 17 -14.42 -15.00 1.78
N ALA A 18 -14.15 -14.32 2.88
CA ALA A 18 -14.18 -12.85 2.94
C ALA A 18 -13.16 -12.21 1.99
N VAL A 19 -11.95 -12.77 1.91
CA VAL A 19 -10.92 -12.34 0.95
C VAL A 19 -11.37 -12.54 -0.50
N ASN A 20 -12.03 -13.67 -0.81
CA ASN A 20 -12.55 -13.92 -2.15
C ASN A 20 -13.67 -12.92 -2.52
N GLN A 21 -14.55 -12.58 -1.58
CA GLN A 21 -15.55 -11.52 -1.80
C GLN A 21 -14.89 -10.16 -2.06
N MET A 22 -13.86 -9.81 -1.28
CA MET A 22 -13.10 -8.58 -1.48
C MET A 22 -12.46 -8.53 -2.88
N ARG A 23 -11.89 -9.65 -3.35
CA ARG A 23 -11.28 -9.77 -4.68
C ARG A 23 -12.32 -9.69 -5.80
N ALA A 24 -13.52 -10.22 -5.56
CA ALA A 24 -14.64 -10.16 -6.50
C ALA A 24 -15.32 -8.78 -6.59
N GLY A 25 -14.94 -7.82 -5.73
CA GLY A 25 -15.56 -6.50 -5.66
C GLY A 25 -16.85 -6.44 -4.84
N ASN A 26 -17.23 -7.55 -4.21
CA ASN A 26 -18.37 -7.65 -3.30
C ASN A 26 -17.98 -7.09 -1.92
N ALA A 27 -17.83 -5.76 -1.88
CA ALA A 27 -17.24 -5.05 -0.74
C ALA A 27 -18.07 -5.22 0.54
N LEU A 28 -19.41 -5.23 0.44
CA LEU A 28 -20.30 -5.34 1.59
C LEU A 28 -20.18 -6.72 2.26
N GLU A 29 -20.22 -7.80 1.49
CA GLU A 29 -20.06 -9.17 1.99
C GLU A 29 -18.68 -9.38 2.61
N ALA A 30 -17.64 -8.83 2.00
CA ALA A 30 -16.29 -8.87 2.54
C ALA A 30 -16.18 -8.11 3.87
N GLU A 31 -16.73 -6.90 3.94
CA GLU A 31 -16.73 -6.06 5.14
C GLU A 31 -17.42 -6.77 6.31
N LEU A 32 -18.62 -7.33 6.08
CA LEU A 32 -19.35 -8.09 7.09
C LEU A 32 -18.55 -9.31 7.56
N GLY A 33 -17.94 -10.05 6.63
CA GLY A 33 -17.09 -11.19 6.94
C GLY A 33 -15.90 -10.82 7.81
N PHE A 34 -15.17 -9.75 7.47
CA PHE A 34 -14.04 -9.29 8.25
C PHE A 34 -14.44 -8.76 9.63
N LYS A 35 -15.55 -8.02 9.73
CA LYS A 35 -16.10 -7.57 11.03
C LYS A 35 -16.45 -8.75 11.94
N GLN A 36 -17.13 -9.76 11.41
CA GLN A 36 -17.46 -10.97 12.17
C GLN A 36 -16.21 -11.71 12.65
N LEU A 37 -15.21 -11.86 11.78
CA LEU A 37 -13.94 -12.50 12.12
C LEU A 37 -13.15 -11.72 13.17
N ALA A 38 -13.13 -10.38 13.08
CA ALA A 38 -12.48 -9.54 14.08
C ALA A 38 -13.12 -9.65 15.47
N LEU A 39 -14.44 -9.82 15.53
CA LEU A 39 -15.16 -10.03 16.80
C LEU A 39 -14.87 -11.42 17.40
N GLN A 40 -14.79 -12.45 16.57
CA GLN A 40 -14.58 -13.83 17.03
C GLN A 40 -13.12 -14.13 17.36
N TYR A 41 -12.19 -13.48 16.66
CA TYR A 41 -10.75 -13.72 16.78
C TYR A 41 -9.99 -12.40 16.92
N PRO A 42 -10.25 -11.62 17.98
CA PRO A 42 -9.69 -10.29 18.15
C PRO A 42 -8.16 -10.28 18.23
N GLN A 43 -7.52 -11.39 18.62
CA GLN A 43 -6.06 -11.49 18.71
C GLN A 43 -5.33 -11.50 17.36
N PHE A 44 -6.04 -11.62 16.23
CA PHE A 44 -5.44 -11.59 14.90
C PHE A 44 -5.75 -10.27 14.21
N ALA A 45 -4.72 -9.58 13.74
CA ALA A 45 -4.86 -8.32 13.01
C ALA A 45 -5.41 -8.51 11.59
N ALA A 46 -5.26 -9.69 10.98
CA ALA A 46 -5.55 -9.89 9.56
C ALA A 46 -6.98 -9.49 9.13
N PRO A 47 -8.07 -9.81 9.87
CA PRO A 47 -9.41 -9.34 9.52
C PRO A 47 -9.53 -7.81 9.57
N LEU A 48 -9.02 -7.16 10.62
CA LEU A 48 -9.03 -5.70 10.77
C LEU A 48 -8.21 -5.00 9.68
N VAL A 49 -7.05 -5.57 9.31
CA VAL A 49 -6.23 -5.08 8.19
C VAL A 49 -7.01 -5.09 6.87
N ASN A 50 -7.69 -6.18 6.55
CA ASN A 50 -8.46 -6.26 5.30
C ASN A 50 -9.70 -5.36 5.32
N LEU A 51 -10.35 -5.21 6.48
CA LEU A 51 -11.42 -4.24 6.68
C LEU A 51 -10.94 -2.81 6.41
N ALA A 52 -9.78 -2.43 6.95
CA ALA A 52 -9.19 -1.11 6.73
C ALA A 52 -8.79 -0.87 5.26
N ILE A 53 -8.32 -1.90 4.55
CA ILE A 53 -8.05 -1.82 3.11
C ILE A 53 -9.34 -1.52 2.33
N LEU A 54 -10.47 -2.13 2.69
CA LEU A 54 -11.78 -1.83 2.09
C LEU A 54 -12.22 -0.40 2.37
N GLN A 55 -12.14 0.04 3.63
CA GLN A 55 -12.47 1.42 4.05
C GLN A 55 -11.61 2.46 3.32
N ARG A 56 -10.30 2.21 3.20
CA ARG A 56 -9.37 3.06 2.47
C ARG A 56 -9.69 3.12 0.97
N LYS A 57 -10.07 2.00 0.35
CA LYS A 57 -10.55 1.97 -1.05
C LYS A 57 -11.85 2.76 -1.23
N ALA A 58 -12.70 2.82 -0.21
CA ALA A 58 -13.90 3.65 -0.17
C ALA A 58 -13.62 5.11 0.27
N ALA A 59 -12.36 5.53 0.36
CA ALA A 59 -11.93 6.85 0.83
C ALA A 59 -12.35 7.22 2.27
N HIS A 60 -12.75 6.24 3.08
CA HIS A 60 -13.04 6.43 4.51
C HIS A 60 -11.75 6.31 5.33
N LEU A 61 -10.85 7.28 5.19
CA LEU A 61 -9.51 7.22 5.77
C LEU A 61 -9.50 7.24 7.30
N ASP A 62 -10.39 8.00 7.93
CA ASP A 62 -10.49 8.08 9.40
C ASP A 62 -10.88 6.71 10.00
N GLN A 63 -11.88 6.05 9.42
CA GLN A 63 -12.33 4.73 9.83
C GLN A 63 -11.25 3.66 9.60
N ALA A 64 -10.53 3.76 8.48
CA ALA A 64 -9.42 2.86 8.18
C ALA A 64 -8.31 2.97 9.22
N GLU A 65 -7.96 4.19 9.63
CA GLU A 65 -6.97 4.40 10.68
C GLU A 65 -7.43 3.85 12.03
N GLU A 66 -8.64 4.16 12.48
CA GLU A 66 -9.18 3.63 13.75
C GLU A 66 -9.17 2.09 13.75
N THR A 67 -9.55 1.48 12.63
CA THR A 67 -9.54 0.02 12.44
C THR A 67 -8.12 -0.54 12.53
N LEU A 68 -7.13 0.14 11.96
CA LEU A 68 -5.72 -0.29 12.00
C LEU A 68 -5.07 -0.05 13.37
N GLN A 69 -5.43 1.02 14.06
CA GLN A 69 -5.03 1.27 15.45
C GLN A 69 -5.53 0.14 16.36
N SER A 70 -6.77 -0.34 16.16
CA SER A 70 -7.28 -1.53 16.82
C SER A 70 -6.47 -2.79 16.47
N ALA A 71 -6.14 -2.98 15.18
CA ALA A 71 -5.35 -4.12 14.73
C ALA A 71 -3.97 -4.21 15.42
N VAL A 72 -3.25 -3.09 15.51
CA VAL A 72 -1.93 -3.06 16.16
C VAL A 72 -2.01 -3.11 17.70
N ALA A 73 -3.15 -2.72 18.29
CA ALA A 73 -3.37 -2.90 19.72
C ALA A 73 -3.59 -4.38 20.08
N HIS A 74 -4.28 -5.12 19.21
CA HIS A 74 -4.53 -6.54 19.39
C HIS A 74 -3.34 -7.44 19.03
N GLU A 75 -2.61 -7.11 17.95
CA GLU A 75 -1.43 -7.85 17.50
C GLU A 75 -0.24 -6.88 17.27
N PRO A 76 0.45 -6.44 18.34
CA PRO A 76 1.53 -5.45 18.22
C PRO A 76 2.73 -5.90 17.37
N GLY A 77 2.88 -7.21 17.14
CA GLY A 77 3.91 -7.82 16.29
C GLY A 77 3.53 -7.92 14.82
N SER A 78 2.36 -7.42 14.40
CA SER A 78 1.93 -7.49 13.00
C SER A 78 2.60 -6.40 12.16
N ALA A 79 3.68 -6.74 11.46
CA ALA A 79 4.35 -5.83 10.53
C ALA A 79 3.42 -5.31 9.42
N VAL A 80 2.49 -6.18 8.96
CA VAL A 80 1.48 -5.82 7.96
C VAL A 80 0.53 -4.74 8.50
N ALA A 81 0.04 -4.88 9.73
CA ALA A 81 -0.89 -3.90 10.33
C ALA A 81 -0.22 -2.54 10.52
N TRP A 82 1.01 -2.51 11.04
CA TRP A 82 1.79 -1.29 11.16
C TRP A 82 2.07 -0.62 9.80
N SER A 83 2.36 -1.40 8.76
CA SER A 83 2.60 -0.88 7.42
C SER A 83 1.33 -0.29 6.79
N GLU A 84 0.18 -0.96 6.92
CA GLU A 84 -1.10 -0.42 6.42
C GLU A 84 -1.54 0.83 7.22
N LEU A 85 -1.26 0.88 8.53
CA LEU A 85 -1.46 2.09 9.36
C LEU A 85 -0.64 3.25 8.81
N GLY A 86 0.66 3.05 8.58
CA GLY A 86 1.52 4.08 8.01
C GLY A 86 1.09 4.50 6.60
N ALA A 87 0.60 3.58 5.78
CA ALA A 87 0.05 3.90 4.46
C ALA A 87 -1.20 4.77 4.54
N THR A 88 -2.08 4.50 5.51
CA THR A 88 -3.30 5.26 5.75
C THR A 88 -2.99 6.66 6.27
N GLN A 89 -2.12 6.78 7.27
CA GLN A 89 -1.65 8.05 7.82
C GLN A 89 -0.95 8.91 6.76
N ARG A 90 -0.13 8.31 5.89
CA ARG A 90 0.48 9.03 4.76
C ARG A 90 -0.56 9.58 3.80
N MET A 91 -1.64 8.83 3.50
CA MET A 91 -2.74 9.32 2.67
C MET A 91 -3.52 10.48 3.32
N ARG A 92 -3.54 10.53 4.66
CA ARG A 92 -4.11 11.63 5.45
C ARG A 92 -3.18 12.84 5.59
N GLY A 93 -1.92 12.75 5.17
CA GLY A 93 -0.92 13.81 5.34
C GLY A 93 -0.21 13.79 6.69
N GLU A 94 -0.43 12.76 7.50
CA GLU A 94 0.14 12.58 8.84
C GLU A 94 1.53 11.93 8.73
N PHE A 95 2.46 12.64 8.09
CA PHE A 95 3.74 12.06 7.65
C PHE A 95 4.65 11.61 8.79
N LYS A 96 4.61 12.28 9.95
CA LYS A 96 5.41 11.88 11.11
C LYS A 96 4.90 10.58 11.72
N ASP A 97 3.59 10.47 11.91
CA ASP A 97 2.96 9.26 12.44
C ASP A 97 3.12 8.09 11.47
N ALA A 98 3.00 8.34 10.17
CA ALA A 98 3.28 7.35 9.13
C ALA A 98 4.70 6.80 9.21
N ALA A 99 5.71 7.66 9.45
CA ALA A 99 7.10 7.24 9.61
C ALA A 99 7.27 6.34 10.84
N THR A 100 6.68 6.72 11.97
CA THR A 100 6.67 5.90 13.19
C THR A 100 5.99 4.55 12.95
N SER A 101 4.86 4.52 12.25
CA SER A 101 4.17 3.27 11.91
C SER A 101 5.03 2.37 11.02
N TYR A 102 5.72 2.90 10.01
CA TYR A 102 6.65 2.10 9.20
C TYR A 102 7.87 1.61 9.98
N GLU A 103 8.42 2.42 10.89
CA GLU A 103 9.50 1.99 11.81
C GLU A 103 9.04 0.84 12.71
N ARG A 104 7.80 0.90 13.22
CA ARG A 104 7.21 -0.20 14.00
C ARG A 104 7.00 -1.45 13.17
N ALA A 105 6.61 -1.33 11.91
CA ALA A 105 6.52 -2.47 10.99
C ALA A 105 7.89 -3.15 10.80
N ILE A 106 8.94 -2.36 10.59
CA ILE A 106 10.33 -2.85 10.45
C ILE A 106 10.84 -3.48 11.76
N ALA A 107 10.49 -2.91 12.91
CA ALA A 107 10.86 -3.47 14.21
C ALA A 107 10.13 -4.80 14.50
N ALA A 108 8.90 -4.96 14.01
CA ALA A 108 8.13 -6.18 14.12
C ALA A 108 8.67 -7.29 13.19
N ASP A 109 9.01 -6.94 11.95
CA ASP A 109 9.70 -7.83 11.01
C ASP A 109 10.63 -7.04 10.09
N ALA A 110 11.94 -7.19 10.33
CA ALA A 110 12.97 -6.53 9.55
C ALA A 110 13.02 -7.00 8.08
N HIS A 111 12.48 -8.17 7.76
CA HIS A 111 12.42 -8.72 6.40
C HIS A 111 11.13 -8.35 5.67
N TYR A 112 10.23 -7.59 6.31
CA TYR A 112 9.01 -7.12 5.68
C TYR A 112 9.29 -5.96 4.71
N ALA A 113 9.74 -6.31 3.51
CA ALA A 113 10.17 -5.38 2.46
C ALA A 113 9.19 -4.21 2.18
N PRO A 114 7.85 -4.39 2.15
CA PRO A 114 6.94 -3.27 1.88
C PRO A 114 7.11 -2.08 2.82
N ALA A 115 7.44 -2.30 4.10
CA ALA A 115 7.65 -1.21 5.05
C ALA A 115 8.89 -0.36 4.70
N TRP A 116 9.99 -0.99 4.28
CA TRP A 116 11.19 -0.30 3.80
C TRP A 116 10.93 0.55 2.57
N ARG A 117 10.23 0.00 1.56
CA ARG A 117 9.85 0.76 0.37
C ARG A 117 8.99 1.97 0.71
N ASN A 118 7.97 1.75 1.54
CA ASN A 118 7.04 2.82 1.91
C ASN A 118 7.72 3.90 2.74
N LEU A 119 8.63 3.52 3.64
CA LEU A 119 9.42 4.49 4.40
C LEU A 119 10.35 5.30 3.49
N GLY A 120 10.96 4.66 2.49
CA GLY A 120 11.79 5.34 1.49
C GLY A 120 11.02 6.40 0.72
N VAL A 121 9.84 6.04 0.20
CA VAL A 121 8.94 6.97 -0.51
C VAL A 121 8.49 8.11 0.41
N LEU A 122 8.11 7.80 1.65
CA LEU A 122 7.70 8.81 2.61
C LEU A 122 8.82 9.81 2.92
N SER A 123 10.04 9.28 3.15
CA SER A 123 11.19 10.07 3.56
C SER A 123 11.65 11.03 2.46
N ASP A 124 11.68 10.56 1.21
CA ASP A 124 12.09 11.38 0.08
C ASP A 124 11.06 12.45 -0.27
N LEU A 125 9.79 12.05 -0.43
CA LEU A 125 8.77 12.93 -1.00
C LEU A 125 8.17 13.92 0.02
N TYR A 126 8.10 13.55 1.30
CA TYR A 126 7.33 14.31 2.29
C TYR A 126 8.14 14.80 3.48
N LEU A 127 9.21 14.08 3.86
CA LEU A 127 10.05 14.46 5.01
C LEU A 127 11.34 15.19 4.61
N ALA A 128 11.63 15.27 3.32
CA ALA A 128 12.87 15.85 2.79
C ALA A 128 14.14 15.24 3.42
N ASP A 129 14.10 13.94 3.69
CA ASP A 129 15.22 13.16 4.25
C ASP A 129 15.73 12.14 3.21
N PRO A 130 16.54 12.59 2.23
CA PRO A 130 17.07 11.72 1.19
C PRO A 130 18.04 10.67 1.73
N GLY A 131 18.71 10.93 2.86
CA GLY A 131 19.62 9.97 3.48
C GLY A 131 18.86 8.76 4.00
N ARG A 132 17.80 9.02 4.77
CA ARG A 132 16.89 7.98 5.25
C ARG A 132 16.18 7.26 4.11
N ALA A 133 15.78 7.99 3.07
CA ALA A 133 15.17 7.39 1.89
C ALA A 133 16.11 6.40 1.19
N LEU A 134 17.38 6.80 1.00
CA LEU A 134 18.40 5.96 0.38
C LEU A 134 18.61 4.67 1.16
N THR A 135 18.81 4.76 2.49
CA THR A 135 18.97 3.58 3.35
C THR A 135 17.78 2.65 3.24
N ALA A 136 16.56 3.18 3.26
CA ALA A 136 15.35 2.36 3.20
C ALA A 136 15.19 1.64 1.84
N PHE A 137 15.47 2.32 0.72
CA PHE A 137 15.43 1.68 -0.59
C PHE A 137 16.53 0.64 -0.80
N GLU A 138 17.72 0.85 -0.24
CA GLU A 138 18.79 -0.16 -0.27
C GLU A 138 18.42 -1.41 0.51
N GLN A 139 17.80 -1.27 1.68
CA GLN A 139 17.28 -2.42 2.44
C GLN A 139 16.18 -3.14 1.65
N TYR A 140 15.25 -2.41 1.03
CA TYR A 140 14.23 -3.03 0.16
C TYR A 140 14.85 -3.84 -0.98
N GLN A 141 15.87 -3.28 -1.66
CA GLN A 141 16.55 -3.94 -2.77
C GLN A 141 17.28 -5.20 -2.30
N GLN A 142 17.93 -5.16 -1.13
CA GLN A 142 18.63 -6.32 -0.56
C GLN A 142 17.67 -7.47 -0.23
N LEU A 143 16.50 -7.16 0.33
CA LEU A 143 15.51 -8.16 0.73
C LEU A 143 14.81 -8.83 -0.45
N THR A 144 14.52 -8.08 -1.51
CA THR A 144 13.72 -8.57 -2.64
C THR A 144 14.58 -9.11 -3.79
N GLY A 145 15.84 -8.68 -3.88
CA GLY A 145 16.67 -8.89 -5.07
C GLY A 145 16.13 -8.17 -6.32
N GLU A 146 15.09 -7.35 -6.17
CA GLU A 146 14.48 -6.61 -7.27
C GLU A 146 15.31 -5.38 -7.62
N ASP A 147 15.96 -5.41 -8.77
CA ASP A 147 16.76 -4.28 -9.23
C ASP A 147 15.87 -3.13 -9.74
N LYS A 148 14.78 -3.43 -10.45
CA LYS A 148 14.06 -2.42 -11.25
C LYS A 148 13.17 -1.41 -10.49
N PRO A 149 12.39 -1.75 -9.45
CA PRO A 149 11.40 -0.82 -8.90
C PRO A 149 12.02 0.32 -8.09
N VAL A 150 13.24 0.17 -7.57
CA VAL A 150 13.88 1.19 -6.71
C VAL A 150 15.26 1.65 -7.20
N SER A 151 15.90 0.98 -8.17
CA SER A 151 17.25 1.35 -8.64
C SER A 151 17.35 2.78 -9.16
N GLY A 152 16.34 3.25 -9.89
CA GLY A 152 16.28 4.64 -10.36
C GLY A 152 16.26 5.64 -9.20
N TRP A 153 15.45 5.38 -8.18
CA TRP A 153 15.39 6.22 -6.97
C TRP A 153 16.70 6.17 -6.19
N ILE A 154 17.32 5.00 -6.04
CA ILE A 154 18.62 4.83 -5.37
C ILE A 154 19.71 5.62 -6.11
N ALA A 155 19.78 5.52 -7.44
CA ALA A 155 20.77 6.22 -8.25
C ALA A 155 20.63 7.75 -8.12
N GLU A 156 19.40 8.25 -8.23
CA GLU A 156 19.08 9.68 -8.06
C GLU A 156 19.43 10.17 -6.64
N LEU A 157 19.04 9.43 -5.61
CA LEU A 157 19.33 9.78 -4.22
C LEU A 157 20.84 9.79 -3.93
N ARG A 158 21.58 8.83 -4.47
CA ARG A 158 23.05 8.80 -4.37
C ARG A 158 23.69 10.02 -5.04
N GLN A 159 23.20 10.41 -6.22
CA GLN A 159 23.66 11.63 -6.89
C GLN A 159 23.37 12.88 -6.06
N ARG A 160 22.14 13.04 -5.55
CA ARG A 160 21.74 14.16 -4.68
C ARG A 160 22.61 14.26 -3.42
N LEU A 161 23.06 13.12 -2.88
CA LEU A 161 23.88 13.03 -1.67
C LEU A 161 25.39 13.01 -1.95
N GLY A 162 25.83 13.03 -3.20
CA GLY A 162 27.25 12.91 -3.56
C GLY A 162 27.88 11.55 -3.23
N VAL A 163 27.06 10.50 -3.09
CA VAL A 163 27.51 9.13 -2.80
C VAL A 163 27.80 8.41 -4.13
N PRO A 164 28.96 7.75 -4.30
CA PRO A 164 29.26 7.02 -5.52
C PRO A 164 28.22 5.92 -5.83
N PRO A 165 27.96 5.59 -7.10
CA PRO A 165 27.08 4.47 -7.44
C PRO A 165 27.63 3.15 -6.87
N LEU A 166 26.74 2.27 -6.41
CA LEU A 166 27.14 0.92 -6.00
C LEU A 166 27.76 0.21 -7.21
N LYS A 167 28.94 -0.39 -7.03
CA LYS A 167 29.44 -1.38 -7.98
C LYS A 167 28.41 -2.50 -8.04
N ARG A 168 27.78 -2.71 -9.21
CA ARG A 168 26.87 -3.84 -9.41
C ARG A 168 27.60 -5.12 -8.99
N PRO A 169 27.05 -5.94 -8.09
CA PRO A 169 27.59 -7.27 -7.89
C PRO A 169 27.56 -7.98 -9.25
N ALA A 170 28.66 -8.65 -9.59
CA ALA A 170 28.73 -9.45 -10.81
C ALA A 170 27.54 -10.41 -10.84
N PRO A 171 26.90 -10.64 -12.01
CA PRO A 171 25.83 -11.63 -12.10
C PRO A 171 26.36 -12.95 -11.52
N ALA A 172 25.62 -13.53 -10.58
CA ALA A 172 25.94 -14.83 -10.04
C ALA A 172 26.15 -15.78 -11.23
N ALA A 173 27.33 -16.40 -11.31
CA ALA A 173 27.64 -17.36 -12.35
C ALA A 173 26.52 -18.43 -12.40
N PRO A 174 26.09 -18.89 -13.58
CA PRO A 174 25.06 -19.91 -13.66
C PRO A 174 25.52 -21.13 -12.86
N ALA A 175 24.71 -21.54 -11.89
CA ALA A 175 24.92 -22.75 -11.12
C ALA A 175 24.76 -23.96 -12.06
N ASN A 176 25.86 -24.39 -12.67
CA ASN A 176 25.95 -25.69 -13.31
C ASN A 176 25.99 -26.75 -12.21
N GLY A 177 24.90 -27.50 -12.02
CA GLY A 177 24.84 -28.60 -11.04
C GLY A 177 23.51 -29.36 -10.97
N ASN A 178 23.22 -30.13 -12.03
CA ASN A 178 22.39 -31.35 -12.17
C ASN A 178 20.93 -31.46 -11.60
N PRO A 179 20.00 -32.13 -12.33
CA PRO A 179 18.61 -32.26 -11.94
C PRO A 179 18.34 -33.52 -11.12
N GLY A 180 17.46 -33.41 -10.12
CA GLY A 180 16.83 -34.56 -9.49
C GLY A 180 16.57 -34.37 -8.00
N GLU A 181 15.43 -33.77 -7.66
CA GLU A 181 14.49 -34.33 -6.68
C GLU A 181 13.22 -33.50 -6.61
N ALA A 182 12.10 -34.21 -6.52
CA ALA A 182 10.74 -33.68 -6.60
C ALA A 182 10.30 -32.97 -5.31
N ALA A 183 9.31 -32.08 -5.48
CA ALA A 183 8.70 -31.17 -4.50
C ALA A 183 8.09 -31.84 -3.23
N PRO A 184 7.62 -31.03 -2.26
CA PRO A 184 6.21 -30.64 -2.33
C PRO A 184 5.87 -29.18 -1.92
N THR A 185 4.98 -28.61 -2.74
CA THR A 185 3.86 -27.68 -2.46
C THR A 185 3.73 -26.99 -1.09
N ALA A 186 3.68 -25.65 -1.10
CA ALA A 186 3.05 -24.84 -0.05
C ALA A 186 2.40 -23.54 -0.61
N ALA A 187 1.05 -23.52 -0.52
CA ALA A 187 0.05 -22.45 -0.32
C ALA A 187 0.04 -21.12 -1.13
N PRO A 188 -1.16 -20.55 -1.42
CA PRO A 188 -1.34 -19.50 -2.41
C PRO A 188 -1.50 -18.08 -1.82
N GLY A 189 -0.99 -17.09 -2.56
CA GLY A 189 -1.75 -15.89 -2.91
C GLY A 189 -1.69 -14.68 -1.97
N ALA A 190 -0.52 -14.05 -1.84
CA ALA A 190 -0.45 -12.62 -1.62
C ALA A 190 -0.63 -11.92 -2.99
N PRO A 191 -1.60 -10.99 -3.18
CA PRO A 191 -1.64 -10.20 -4.39
C PRO A 191 -0.51 -9.16 -4.33
N ALA A 192 0.47 -9.32 -5.22
CA ALA A 192 1.40 -8.27 -5.57
C ALA A 192 0.61 -7.03 -5.99
N SER A 193 0.73 -5.95 -5.22
CA SER A 193 0.21 -4.66 -5.65
C SER A 193 1.21 -4.06 -6.62
N GLU A 194 0.95 -4.24 -7.92
CA GLU A 194 1.66 -3.51 -8.97
C GLU A 194 1.53 -2.00 -8.73
N PRO A 195 2.60 -1.21 -8.88
CA PRO A 195 2.49 0.24 -8.83
C PRO A 195 1.77 0.71 -10.10
N ARG A 196 0.52 1.16 -9.92
CA ARG A 196 -0.27 1.81 -10.98
C ARG A 196 0.48 3.06 -11.46
N ALA A 197 0.77 3.10 -12.75
CA ALA A 197 1.40 4.23 -13.42
C ALA A 197 0.59 5.52 -13.20
N ALA A 198 1.30 6.64 -13.01
CA ALA A 198 0.71 7.96 -12.95
C ALA A 198 -0.04 8.27 -14.26
N PRO A 199 -1.21 8.94 -14.23
CA PRO A 199 -1.88 9.36 -15.45
C PRO A 199 -1.09 10.48 -16.14
N GLU A 200 -0.86 10.33 -17.45
CA GLU A 200 -0.29 11.36 -18.31
C GLU A 200 -1.20 12.61 -18.34
N PRO A 201 -0.63 13.83 -18.40
CA PRO A 201 -1.42 15.05 -18.52
C PRO A 201 -2.07 15.12 -19.90
N GLN A 202 -3.40 15.06 -19.94
CA GLN A 202 -4.17 15.30 -21.16
C GLN A 202 -4.06 16.77 -21.57
N SER A 203 -3.48 17.00 -22.76
CA SER A 203 -3.43 18.30 -23.43
C SER A 203 -4.85 18.80 -23.70
N GLN A 204 -5.23 19.93 -23.09
CA GLN A 204 -6.46 20.63 -23.42
C GLN A 204 -6.36 21.23 -24.85
N PRO A 205 -7.38 21.12 -25.71
CA PRO A 205 -7.41 21.87 -26.96
C PRO A 205 -7.70 23.36 -26.68
N ALA A 206 -7.00 24.23 -27.38
CA ALA A 206 -7.17 25.69 -27.31
C ALA A 206 -8.60 26.13 -27.68
N PRO A 207 -9.11 27.23 -27.11
CA PRO A 207 -10.43 27.75 -27.47
C PRO A 207 -10.41 28.31 -28.90
N SER A 208 -11.34 27.85 -29.72
CA SER A 208 -11.60 28.37 -31.06
C SER A 208 -12.24 29.75 -30.98
N ASP A 209 -11.56 30.75 -31.55
CA ASP A 209 -12.18 32.03 -31.92
C ASP A 209 -13.32 31.76 -32.91
N ASN A 210 -14.53 32.16 -32.56
CA ASN A 210 -15.57 32.37 -33.57
C ASN A 210 -16.28 33.71 -33.32
N VAL A 211 -16.12 34.57 -34.32
CA VAL A 211 -16.65 35.92 -34.41
C VAL A 211 -18.00 35.87 -35.12
N ALA A 212 -18.86 36.82 -34.75
CA ALA A 212 -19.92 37.43 -35.56
C ALA A 212 -21.39 36.98 -35.36
N SER A 213 -22.13 37.93 -34.76
CA SER A 213 -23.31 38.61 -35.32
C SER A 213 -24.69 37.94 -35.28
N GLY A 214 -25.65 38.69 -34.73
CA GLY A 214 -26.97 38.82 -35.35
C GLY A 214 -28.19 38.79 -34.43
N ALA A 215 -28.60 39.97 -33.98
CA ALA A 215 -29.97 40.50 -33.90
C ALA A 215 -31.15 39.66 -33.35
N GLY A 216 -31.90 40.30 -32.43
CA GLY A 216 -33.34 40.47 -32.64
C GLY A 216 -34.29 40.01 -31.53
N GLY A 217 -34.96 40.99 -30.90
CA GLY A 217 -36.41 40.90 -30.72
C GLY A 217 -36.97 40.49 -29.35
N GLY A 218 -37.30 41.49 -28.54
CA GLY A 218 -38.63 41.68 -27.95
C GLY A 218 -39.14 40.67 -26.92
N SER A 219 -39.45 41.16 -25.72
CA SER A 219 -40.56 40.64 -24.91
C SER A 219 -41.08 41.70 -23.95
N ALA A 220 -42.39 41.92 -24.05
CA ALA A 220 -43.19 42.78 -23.23
C ALA A 220 -43.25 42.27 -21.78
N SER A 221 -43.28 43.20 -20.81
CA SER A 221 -43.78 42.94 -19.47
C SER A 221 -45.09 43.69 -19.28
N ARG A 222 -46.14 42.93 -18.96
CA ARG A 222 -47.50 43.40 -18.69
C ARG A 222 -47.93 42.86 -17.33
N ALA A 223 -48.49 43.74 -16.52
CA ALA A 223 -49.34 43.55 -15.33
C ALA A 223 -48.70 42.83 -14.12
N GLY A 224 -48.91 43.25 -12.87
CA GLY A 224 -50.01 44.04 -12.30
C GLY A 224 -50.90 43.11 -11.48
N GLY A 225 -51.02 43.37 -10.17
CA GLY A 225 -51.85 42.61 -9.22
C GLY A 225 -51.19 42.50 -7.86
#